data_AF-A0A9W6YV59-F1
#
_entry.id   AF-A0A9W6YV59-F1
#
_cell.length_a   1.000
_cell.length_b   1.000
_cell.length_c   1.000
_cell.angle_alpha   90.00
_cell.angle_beta   90.00
_cell.angle_gamma   90.00
#
_symmetry.space_group_name_H-M   'P 1'
#
loop_
_entity.id
_entity.type
_entity.pdbx_description
1 polymer ?
#
loop_
_entity_poly.entity_id
_entity_poly.type
_entity_poly.pdbx_seq_one_letter_code
_entity_poly.pdbx_strand_id
1 'polypeptide(L)'
;MTETQMALNGLKPEEQPHFKFKLNLKSTTLKKLKSDLVTALAVKLTTSVQQSNKAQTAQLVKLYAKLGIEDKPRCIFLDLQTDKLENLTSNLRFEIDLSNYINQISIIFPHVLYDVTEQYFELFPGASNKVFILEWVNMMVSKFVQLFKNQLMDLKNTDEVYLSCASLAKSQFEKLGEVGVNVGYLLDI
;
A
#
# COMPACT_ATOMS: atom_id res chain seq x y z
N MET A 1 -30.25 34.51 48.13
CA MET A 1 -30.35 33.95 46.77
C MET A 1 -29.54 34.87 45.88
N THR A 2 -28.32 34.47 45.55
CA THR A 2 -27.28 35.32 44.96
C THR A 2 -27.50 35.53 43.46
N GLU A 3 -27.30 36.77 42.99
CA GLU A 3 -27.56 37.28 41.63
C GLU A 3 -27.00 36.41 40.48
N THR A 4 -26.01 35.57 40.76
CA THR A 4 -25.41 34.64 39.80
C THR A 4 -26.38 33.55 39.32
N GLN A 5 -27.39 33.17 40.12
CA GLN A 5 -28.40 32.18 39.73
C GLN A 5 -29.48 32.74 38.79
N MET A 6 -29.70 34.05 38.78
CA MET A 6 -30.68 34.68 37.87
C MET A 6 -30.12 34.87 36.45
N ALA A 7 -28.81 35.04 36.29
CA ALA A 7 -28.18 35.22 34.97
C ALA A 7 -28.13 33.92 34.13
N LEU A 8 -28.14 32.75 34.76
CA LEU A 8 -28.04 31.44 34.09
C LEU A 8 -29.36 30.95 33.48
N ASN A 9 -30.50 31.45 33.94
CA ASN A 9 -31.83 31.01 33.49
C ASN A 9 -32.29 31.65 32.16
N GLY A 10 -31.53 32.60 31.60
CA GLY A 10 -31.82 33.26 30.32
C GLY A 10 -30.96 32.80 29.14
N LEU A 11 -29.93 31.98 29.38
CA LEU A 11 -29.03 31.48 28.33
C LEU A 11 -29.63 30.21 27.71
N LYS A 12 -29.60 30.12 26.37
CA LYS A 12 -30.02 28.90 25.67
C LYS A 12 -29.21 27.71 26.21
N PRO A 13 -29.76 26.48 26.24
CA PRO A 13 -29.07 25.30 26.80
C PRO A 13 -27.64 25.10 26.26
N GLU A 14 -27.41 25.57 25.04
CA GLU A 14 -26.19 25.52 24.24
C GLU A 14 -25.07 26.43 24.78
N GLU A 15 -25.43 27.50 25.48
CA GLU A 15 -24.53 28.52 26.02
C GLU A 15 -24.17 28.25 27.49
N GLN A 16 -24.80 27.25 28.11
CA GLN A 16 -24.48 26.85 29.48
C GLN A 16 -23.13 26.11 29.53
N PRO A 17 -22.18 26.52 30.40
CA PRO A 17 -20.82 25.96 30.43
C PRO A 17 -20.78 24.46 30.75
N HIS A 18 -21.73 23.97 31.54
CA HIS A 18 -21.88 22.55 31.87
C HIS A 18 -22.36 21.70 30.67
N PHE A 19 -23.22 22.24 29.81
CA PHE A 19 -23.63 21.57 28.56
C PHE A 19 -22.45 21.48 27.59
N LYS A 20 -21.73 22.59 27.39
CA LYS A 20 -20.52 22.64 26.56
C LYS A 20 -19.44 21.67 27.05
N PHE A 21 -19.23 21.57 28.38
CA PHE A 21 -18.30 20.60 28.96
C PHE A 21 -18.71 19.15 28.69
N LYS A 22 -19.99 18.78 28.90
CA LYS A 22 -20.49 17.43 28.60
C LYS A 22 -20.37 17.10 27.11
N LEU A 23 -20.64 18.07 26.24
CA LEU A 23 -20.56 17.91 24.80
C LEU A 23 -19.10 17.71 24.34
N ASN A 24 -18.18 18.49 24.90
CA ASN A 24 -16.74 18.31 24.71
C ASN A 24 -16.28 16.92 25.18
N LEU A 25 -16.68 16.48 26.37
CA LEU A 25 -16.33 15.16 26.90
C LEU A 25 -16.80 14.04 25.98
N LYS A 26 -18.07 14.08 25.55
CA LYS A 26 -18.63 13.10 24.60
C LYS A 26 -17.90 13.13 23.26
N SER A 27 -17.54 14.31 22.76
CA SER A 27 -16.78 14.45 21.52
C SER A 27 -15.39 13.82 21.62
N THR A 28 -14.70 13.99 22.75
CA THR A 28 -13.39 13.40 23.03
C THR A 28 -13.47 11.88 23.12
N THR A 29 -14.46 11.36 23.86
CA THR A 29 -14.71 9.92 23.96
C THR A 29 -14.99 9.31 22.59
N LEU A 30 -15.83 9.95 21.77
CA LEU A 30 -16.13 9.48 20.42
C LEU A 30 -14.87 9.45 19.52
N LYS A 31 -14.03 10.49 19.57
CA LYS A 31 -12.75 10.52 18.85
C LYS A 31 -11.84 9.37 19.28
N LYS A 32 -11.76 9.08 20.59
CA LYS A 32 -10.99 7.96 21.12
C LYS A 32 -11.52 6.62 20.61
N LEU A 33 -12.83 6.37 20.73
CA LEU A 33 -13.44 5.12 20.24
C LEU A 33 -13.22 4.95 18.72
N LYS A 34 -13.33 6.03 17.94
CA LYS A 34 -13.03 5.98 16.50
C LYS A 34 -11.57 5.59 16.25
N SER A 35 -10.63 6.16 16.99
CA SER A 35 -9.21 5.81 16.91
C SER A 35 -8.96 4.34 17.27
N ASP A 36 -9.51 3.87 18.38
CA ASP A 36 -9.34 2.49 18.84
C ASP A 36 -9.92 1.49 17.83
N LEU A 37 -11.09 1.79 17.25
CA LEU A 37 -11.70 1.00 16.19
C LEU A 37 -10.80 0.93 14.95
N VAL A 38 -10.26 2.07 14.50
CA VAL A 38 -9.35 2.13 13.34
C VAL A 38 -8.10 1.29 13.59
N THR A 39 -7.52 1.34 14.79
CA THR A 39 -6.37 0.50 15.15
C THR A 39 -6.71 -0.98 15.12
N ALA A 40 -7.86 -1.38 15.68
CA ALA A 40 -8.30 -2.77 15.66
C ALA A 40 -8.59 -3.28 14.24
N LEU A 41 -9.17 -2.44 13.38
CA LEU A 41 -9.39 -2.76 11.97
C LEU A 41 -8.07 -2.89 11.21
N ALA A 42 -7.04 -2.10 11.54
CA ALA A 42 -5.73 -2.17 10.90
C ALA A 42 -5.07 -3.53 11.16
N VAL A 43 -5.08 -3.98 12.42
CA VAL A 43 -4.56 -5.29 12.81
C VAL A 43 -5.29 -6.41 12.05
N LYS A 44 -6.62 -6.37 12.01
CA LYS A 44 -7.42 -7.36 11.28
C LYS A 44 -7.14 -7.36 9.78
N LEU A 45 -6.95 -6.18 9.18
CA LEU A 45 -6.63 -6.05 7.77
C LEU A 45 -5.27 -6.68 7.49
N THR A 46 -4.25 -6.35 8.28
CA THR A 46 -2.91 -6.94 8.16
C THR A 46 -2.95 -8.46 8.18
N THR A 47 -3.62 -9.06 9.17
CA THR A 47 -3.75 -10.51 9.27
C THR A 47 -4.48 -11.10 8.06
N SER A 48 -5.55 -10.44 7.59
CA SER A 48 -6.34 -10.92 6.45
C SER A 48 -5.54 -10.92 5.14
N VAL A 49 -4.75 -9.87 4.89
CA VAL A 49 -3.87 -9.77 3.72
C VAL A 49 -2.77 -10.84 3.78
N GLN A 50 -2.13 -11.01 4.94
CA GLN A 50 -1.08 -12.03 5.12
C GLN A 50 -1.61 -13.46 4.90
N GLN A 51 -2.85 -13.73 5.32
CA GLN A 51 -3.53 -15.00 5.09
C GLN A 51 -4.13 -15.15 3.68
N SER A 52 -3.94 -14.15 2.80
CA SER A 52 -4.52 -14.12 1.45
C SER A 52 -6.05 -14.30 1.43
N ASN A 53 -6.74 -13.86 2.49
CA ASN A 53 -8.19 -13.95 2.59
C ASN A 53 -8.86 -12.76 1.88
N LYS A 54 -9.04 -12.90 0.55
CA LYS A 54 -9.59 -11.85 -0.33
C LYS A 54 -10.97 -11.36 0.13
N ALA A 55 -11.87 -12.27 0.51
CA ALA A 55 -13.24 -11.93 0.91
C ALA A 55 -13.27 -11.07 2.17
N GLN A 56 -12.50 -11.44 3.19
CA GLN A 56 -12.39 -10.68 4.42
C GLN A 56 -11.68 -9.34 4.20
N THR A 57 -10.62 -9.31 3.39
CA THR A 57 -9.91 -8.09 3.02
C THR A 57 -10.87 -7.08 2.37
N ALA A 58 -11.66 -7.52 1.38
CA ALA A 58 -12.64 -6.67 0.70
C ALA A 58 -13.72 -6.14 1.67
N GLN A 59 -14.18 -6.95 2.62
CA GLN A 59 -15.13 -6.50 3.66
C GLN A 59 -14.51 -5.44 4.57
N LEU A 60 -13.27 -5.62 4.99
CA LEU A 60 -12.56 -4.65 5.83
C LEU A 60 -12.33 -3.33 5.10
N VAL A 61 -11.92 -3.37 3.82
CA VAL A 61 -11.77 -2.17 2.98
C VAL A 61 -13.09 -1.40 2.87
N LYS A 62 -14.23 -2.09 2.67
CA LYS A 62 -15.55 -1.46 2.66
C LYS A 62 -15.91 -0.79 3.99
N LEU A 63 -15.46 -1.33 5.13
CA LEU A 63 -15.65 -0.69 6.44
C LEU A 63 -14.82 0.60 6.55
N TYR A 64 -13.59 0.61 6.05
CA TYR A 64 -12.76 1.81 5.99
C TYR A 64 -13.38 2.92 5.13
N ALA A 65 -13.95 2.57 3.98
CA ALA A 65 -14.70 3.50 3.15
C ALA A 65 -15.90 4.11 3.89
N LYS A 66 -16.68 3.30 4.62
CA LYS A 66 -17.78 3.78 5.47
C LYS A 66 -17.33 4.70 6.61
N LEU A 67 -16.09 4.56 7.08
CA LEU A 67 -15.49 5.44 8.10
C LEU A 67 -14.92 6.74 7.53
N GLY A 68 -14.87 6.87 6.19
CA GLY A 68 -14.27 7.99 5.46
C GLY A 68 -12.74 8.00 5.53
N ILE A 69 -12.10 6.83 5.68
CA ILE A 69 -10.64 6.71 5.83
C ILE A 69 -10.12 5.69 4.81
N GLU A 70 -10.15 6.05 3.54
CA GLU A 70 -9.81 5.14 2.43
C GLU A 70 -8.30 5.00 2.19
N ASP A 71 -7.50 5.99 2.60
CA ASP A 71 -6.04 5.99 2.39
C ASP A 71 -5.33 4.93 3.24
N LYS A 72 -5.78 4.75 4.48
CA LYS A 72 -5.16 3.85 5.45
C LYS A 72 -5.11 2.37 5.00
N PRO A 73 -6.21 1.74 4.55
CA PRO A 73 -6.15 0.36 4.10
C PRO A 73 -5.27 0.17 2.86
N ARG A 74 -5.13 1.20 2.00
CA ARG A 74 -4.25 1.16 0.83
C ARG A 74 -2.79 1.11 1.23
N CYS A 75 -2.38 2.00 2.14
CA CYS A 75 -1.01 2.01 2.66
C CYS A 75 -0.67 0.66 3.29
N ILE A 76 -1.53 0.17 4.20
CA ILE A 76 -1.35 -1.14 4.83
C ILE A 76 -1.21 -2.26 3.80
N PHE A 77 -2.07 -2.28 2.77
CA PHE A 77 -2.01 -3.30 1.73
C PHE A 77 -0.67 -3.24 0.97
N LEU A 78 -0.30 -2.08 0.45
CA LEU A 78 0.91 -1.91 -0.36
C LEU A 78 2.20 -2.10 0.45
N ASP A 79 2.23 -1.68 1.72
CA ASP A 79 3.35 -1.91 2.64
C ASP A 79 3.57 -3.42 2.84
N LEU A 80 2.49 -4.18 3.08
CA LEU A 80 2.58 -5.64 3.25
C LEU A 80 3.03 -6.36 1.97
N GLN A 81 2.63 -5.87 0.79
CA GLN A 81 3.11 -6.44 -0.47
C GLN A 81 4.58 -6.09 -0.72
N THR A 82 5.02 -4.91 -0.29
CA THR A 82 6.44 -4.51 -0.31
C THR A 82 7.25 -5.45 0.57
N ASP A 83 6.85 -5.64 1.83
CA ASP A 83 7.50 -6.56 2.77
C ASP A 83 7.54 -7.99 2.20
N LYS A 84 6.43 -8.44 1.60
CA LYS A 84 6.37 -9.77 0.98
C LYS A 84 7.38 -9.92 -0.16
N LEU A 85 7.45 -8.93 -1.06
CA LEU A 85 8.38 -8.96 -2.18
C LEU A 85 9.84 -8.86 -1.71
N GLU A 86 10.14 -7.98 -0.75
CA GLU A 86 11.47 -7.87 -0.16
C GLU A 86 11.91 -9.19 0.48
N ASN A 87 11.05 -9.83 1.27
CA ASN A 87 11.31 -11.15 1.83
C ASN A 87 11.50 -12.24 0.76
N LEU A 88 10.73 -12.21 -0.33
CA LEU A 88 10.94 -13.16 -1.43
C LEU A 88 12.32 -12.96 -2.07
N THR A 89 12.70 -11.71 -2.32
CA THR A 89 13.98 -11.38 -2.97
C THR A 89 15.20 -11.61 -2.09
N SER A 90 15.10 -11.37 -0.77
CA SER A 90 16.19 -11.61 0.17
C SER A 90 16.46 -13.10 0.40
N ASN A 91 15.44 -13.95 0.22
CA ASN A 91 15.56 -15.41 0.36
C ASN A 91 16.10 -16.10 -0.90
N LEU A 92 16.24 -15.37 -2.02
CA LEU A 92 16.87 -15.91 -3.22
C LEU A 92 18.35 -16.17 -2.91
N ARG A 93 18.73 -17.44 -2.87
CA ARG A 93 20.13 -17.83 -2.71
C ARG A 93 20.90 -17.41 -3.95
N PHE A 94 21.99 -16.67 -3.75
CA PHE A 94 22.99 -16.47 -4.79
C PHE A 94 23.72 -17.80 -5.01
N GLU A 95 23.23 -18.61 -5.94
CA GLU A 95 23.88 -19.87 -6.31
C GLU A 95 24.74 -19.66 -7.55
N ILE A 96 26.02 -19.29 -7.34
CA ILE A 96 27.20 -19.37 -8.25
C ILE A 96 27.09 -18.72 -9.66
N ASP A 97 25.91 -18.68 -10.28
CA ASP A 97 25.59 -18.09 -11.56
C ASP A 97 24.71 -16.84 -11.38
N LEU A 98 25.34 -15.70 -11.65
CA LEU A 98 24.74 -14.36 -11.67
C LEU A 98 23.52 -14.29 -12.59
N SER A 99 23.58 -14.96 -13.75
CA SER A 99 22.51 -14.92 -14.76
C SER A 99 21.23 -15.57 -14.24
N ASN A 100 21.39 -16.70 -13.53
CA ASN A 100 20.26 -17.39 -12.91
C ASN A 100 19.58 -16.52 -11.84
N TYR A 101 20.36 -15.86 -10.97
CA TYR A 101 19.82 -14.94 -9.98
C TYR A 101 19.03 -13.78 -10.64
N ILE A 102 19.62 -13.15 -11.66
CA ILE A 102 18.98 -12.03 -12.37
C ILE A 102 17.70 -12.47 -13.09
N ASN A 103 17.71 -13.65 -13.71
CA ASN A 103 16.53 -14.21 -14.35
C ASN A 103 15.40 -14.47 -13.34
N GLN A 104 15.73 -14.99 -12.15
CA GLN A 104 14.74 -15.21 -11.10
C GLN A 104 14.09 -13.90 -10.63
N ILE A 105 14.88 -12.85 -10.32
CA ILE A 105 14.30 -11.55 -9.93
C ILE A 105 13.51 -10.91 -11.08
N SER A 106 13.94 -11.10 -12.33
CA SER A 106 13.26 -10.61 -13.54
C SER A 106 11.91 -11.29 -13.78
N ILE A 107 11.69 -12.47 -13.21
CA ILE A 107 10.40 -13.17 -13.23
C ILE A 107 9.56 -12.80 -12.00
N ILE A 108 10.16 -12.78 -10.81
CA ILE A 108 9.46 -12.58 -9.54
C ILE A 108 8.87 -11.17 -9.44
N PHE A 109 9.65 -10.12 -9.77
CA PHE A 109 9.17 -8.74 -9.65
C PHE A 109 7.92 -8.48 -10.51
N PRO A 110 7.95 -8.68 -11.84
CA PRO A 110 6.78 -8.42 -12.68
C PRO A 110 5.58 -9.26 -12.29
N HIS A 111 5.77 -10.51 -11.90
CA HIS A 111 4.68 -11.39 -11.49
C HIS A 111 3.99 -10.89 -10.21
N VAL A 112 4.76 -10.53 -9.18
CA VAL A 112 4.19 -9.95 -7.96
C VAL A 112 3.49 -8.62 -8.24
N LEU A 113 4.10 -7.76 -9.06
CA LEU A 113 3.52 -6.48 -9.43
C LEU A 113 2.20 -6.65 -10.17
N TYR A 114 2.11 -7.63 -11.08
CA TYR A 114 0.89 -7.99 -11.80
C TYR A 114 -0.21 -8.39 -10.81
N ASP A 115 0.06 -9.39 -9.97
CA ASP A 115 -0.92 -9.95 -9.02
C ASP A 115 -1.42 -8.89 -8.03
N VAL A 116 -0.51 -8.04 -7.55
CA VAL A 116 -0.84 -6.96 -6.61
C VAL A 116 -1.68 -5.88 -7.29
N THR A 117 -1.36 -5.53 -8.54
CA THR A 117 -2.11 -4.53 -9.31
C THR A 117 -3.54 -5.00 -9.57
N GLU A 118 -3.71 -6.26 -9.99
CA GLU A 118 -5.03 -6.87 -10.20
C GLU A 118 -5.86 -6.83 -8.91
N GLN A 119 -5.31 -7.35 -7.81
CA GLN A 119 -5.97 -7.34 -6.51
C GLN A 119 -6.28 -5.92 -6.01
N TYR A 120 -5.39 -4.96 -6.28
CA TYR A 120 -5.61 -3.58 -5.90
C TYR A 120 -6.81 -2.99 -6.63
N PHE A 121 -6.96 -3.23 -7.93
CA PHE A 121 -8.12 -2.74 -8.68
C PHE A 121 -9.43 -3.39 -8.25
N GLU A 122 -9.41 -4.67 -7.84
CA GLU A 122 -10.57 -5.34 -7.25
C GLU A 122 -10.98 -4.71 -5.90
N LEU A 123 -9.99 -4.41 -5.04
CA LEU A 123 -10.23 -3.88 -3.70
C LEU A 123 -10.56 -2.37 -3.70
N PHE A 124 -10.04 -1.60 -4.65
CA PHE A 124 -10.10 -0.13 -4.67
C PHE A 124 -10.53 0.44 -6.04
N PRO A 125 -11.76 0.19 -6.53
CA PRO A 125 -12.18 0.46 -7.91
C PRO A 125 -12.31 1.95 -8.34
N GLY A 126 -11.95 2.91 -7.47
CA GLY A 126 -12.07 4.36 -7.76
C GLY A 126 -10.93 4.93 -8.62
N ALA A 127 -11.25 5.85 -9.54
CA ALA A 127 -10.26 6.45 -10.44
C ALA A 127 -9.15 7.23 -9.71
N SER A 128 -9.49 7.94 -8.62
CA SER A 128 -8.54 8.61 -7.72
C SER A 128 -7.55 7.64 -7.07
N ASN A 129 -7.88 6.36 -7.03
CA ASN A 129 -7.09 5.35 -6.33
C ASN A 129 -5.98 4.76 -7.21
N LYS A 130 -6.05 4.99 -8.54
CA LYS A 130 -5.04 4.48 -9.49
C LYS A 130 -3.67 5.11 -9.29
N VAL A 131 -3.59 6.36 -8.80
CA VAL A 131 -2.32 7.06 -8.58
C VAL A 131 -1.44 6.31 -7.57
N PHE A 132 -2.01 5.89 -6.43
CA PHE A 132 -1.27 5.18 -5.38
C PHE A 132 -0.62 3.88 -5.86
N ILE A 133 -1.34 3.07 -6.62
CA ILE A 133 -0.78 1.81 -7.15
C ILE A 133 0.27 2.08 -8.22
N LEU A 134 0.11 3.12 -9.05
CA LEU A 134 1.12 3.51 -10.04
C LEU A 134 2.40 4.01 -9.36
N GLU A 135 2.29 4.83 -8.31
CA GLU A 135 3.44 5.27 -7.50
C GLU A 135 4.17 4.09 -6.87
N TRP A 136 3.42 3.13 -6.30
CA TRP A 136 3.99 1.92 -5.73
C TRP A 136 4.69 1.05 -6.79
N VAL A 137 4.05 0.82 -7.94
CA VAL A 137 4.67 0.07 -9.05
C VAL A 137 5.96 0.75 -9.49
N ASN A 138 5.96 2.07 -9.69
CA ASN A 138 7.15 2.81 -10.09
C ASN A 138 8.29 2.67 -9.07
N MET A 139 7.98 2.72 -7.78
CA MET A 139 8.94 2.50 -6.71
C MET A 139 9.54 1.08 -6.80
N MET A 140 8.71 0.05 -7.00
CA MET A 140 9.18 -1.33 -7.06
C MET A 140 10.00 -1.62 -8.34
N VAL A 141 9.60 -1.07 -9.49
CA VAL A 141 10.39 -1.16 -10.73
C VAL A 141 11.73 -0.44 -10.56
N SER A 142 11.75 0.72 -9.90
CA SER A 142 13.00 1.44 -9.64
C SER A 142 13.94 0.63 -8.74
N LYS A 143 13.41 -0.03 -7.70
CA LYS A 143 14.17 -0.96 -6.86
C LYS A 143 14.73 -2.13 -7.69
N PHE A 144 13.92 -2.72 -8.58
CA PHE A 144 14.39 -3.75 -9.49
C PHE A 144 15.54 -3.26 -10.38
N VAL A 145 15.39 -2.11 -11.03
CA VAL A 145 16.43 -1.55 -11.93
C VAL A 145 17.73 -1.29 -11.18
N GLN A 146 17.66 -0.80 -9.93
CA GLN A 146 18.83 -0.62 -9.08
C GLN A 146 19.49 -1.96 -8.75
N LEU A 147 18.71 -2.98 -8.36
CA LEU A 147 19.23 -4.33 -8.11
C LEU A 147 19.89 -4.90 -9.37
N PHE A 148 19.22 -4.81 -10.52
CA PHE A 148 19.72 -5.28 -11.80
C PHE A 148 21.07 -4.64 -12.17
N LYS A 149 21.15 -3.30 -12.07
CA LYS A 149 22.39 -2.54 -12.35
C LYS A 149 23.52 -2.89 -11.37
N ASN A 150 23.20 -3.03 -10.08
CA ASN A 150 24.21 -3.38 -9.07
C ASN A 150 24.79 -4.78 -9.29
N GLN A 151 23.96 -5.74 -9.70
CA GLN A 151 24.40 -7.11 -9.94
C GLN A 151 25.22 -7.24 -11.24
N LEU A 152 24.97 -6.38 -12.23
CA LEU A 152 25.66 -6.41 -13.53
C LEU A 152 26.75 -5.33 -13.67
N MET A 153 27.19 -4.69 -12.58
CA MET A 153 28.11 -3.56 -12.63
C MET A 153 29.44 -3.89 -13.35
N ASP A 154 29.89 -5.14 -13.24
CA ASP A 154 31.13 -5.61 -13.85
C ASP A 154 30.97 -6.04 -15.33
N LEU A 155 29.74 -6.12 -15.83
CA LEU A 155 29.46 -6.45 -17.24
C LEU A 155 29.25 -5.19 -18.06
N LYS A 156 29.75 -5.19 -19.29
CA LYS A 156 29.44 -4.16 -20.27
C LYS A 156 28.03 -4.39 -20.82
N ASN A 157 27.37 -3.30 -21.17
CA ASN A 157 26.03 -3.30 -21.77
C ASN A 157 25.98 -4.01 -23.15
N THR A 158 27.15 -4.35 -23.70
CA THR A 158 27.34 -5.09 -24.96
C THR A 158 27.51 -6.60 -24.74
N ASP A 159 27.66 -7.05 -23.50
CA ASP A 159 27.90 -8.45 -23.20
C ASP A 159 26.63 -9.27 -23.43
N GLU A 160 26.77 -10.45 -24.02
CA GLU A 160 25.63 -11.31 -24.39
C GLU A 160 24.76 -11.67 -23.18
N VAL A 161 25.39 -11.89 -22.02
CA VAL A 161 24.71 -12.16 -20.74
C VAL A 161 23.85 -10.97 -20.31
N TYR A 162 24.38 -9.74 -20.43
CA TYR A 162 23.65 -8.52 -20.11
C TYR A 162 22.42 -8.37 -21.01
N LEU A 163 22.61 -8.47 -22.33
CA LEU A 163 21.54 -8.33 -23.31
C LEU A 163 20.44 -9.38 -23.14
N SER A 164 20.82 -10.63 -22.84
CA SER A 164 19.88 -11.72 -22.56
C SER A 164 19.03 -11.43 -21.32
N CYS A 165 19.67 -11.05 -20.21
CA CYS A 165 18.98 -10.70 -18.97
C CYS A 165 18.06 -9.48 -19.14
N ALA A 166 18.53 -8.44 -19.84
CA ALA A 166 17.77 -7.21 -20.10
C ALA A 166 16.55 -7.51 -20.99
N SER A 167 16.72 -8.32 -22.03
CA SER A 167 15.63 -8.75 -22.90
C SER A 167 14.56 -9.55 -22.13
N LEU A 168 14.98 -10.47 -21.26
CA LEU A 168 14.04 -11.21 -20.42
C LEU A 168 13.28 -10.27 -19.48
N ALA A 169 13.99 -9.40 -18.76
CA ALA A 169 13.37 -8.46 -17.84
C ALA A 169 12.31 -7.59 -18.55
N LYS A 170 12.67 -6.96 -19.68
CA LYS A 170 11.75 -6.14 -20.48
C LYS A 170 10.49 -6.93 -20.86
N SER A 171 10.66 -8.13 -21.40
CA SER A 171 9.52 -8.99 -21.79
C SER A 171 8.62 -9.37 -20.61
N GLN A 172 9.18 -9.59 -19.41
CA GLN A 172 8.35 -9.89 -18.24
C GLN A 172 7.57 -8.65 -17.75
N PHE A 173 8.17 -7.46 -17.76
CA PHE A 173 7.49 -6.22 -17.37
C PHE A 173 6.47 -5.73 -18.39
N GLU A 174 6.59 -6.08 -19.67
CA GLU A 174 5.58 -5.78 -20.70
C GLU A 174 4.20 -6.36 -20.34
N LYS A 175 4.15 -7.48 -19.61
CA LYS A 175 2.90 -8.10 -19.14
C LYS A 175 2.10 -7.21 -18.20
N LEU A 176 2.72 -6.23 -17.53
CA LEU A 176 1.98 -5.24 -16.74
C LEU A 176 1.03 -4.40 -17.61
N GLY A 177 1.28 -4.32 -18.92
CA GLY A 177 0.37 -3.70 -19.87
C GLY A 177 -1.02 -4.35 -19.91
N GLU A 178 -1.12 -5.65 -19.62
CA GLU A 178 -2.40 -6.39 -19.57
C GLU A 178 -3.30 -5.92 -18.43
N VAL A 179 -2.71 -5.47 -17.31
CA VAL A 179 -3.43 -4.84 -16.19
C VAL A 179 -3.49 -3.31 -16.32
N GLY A 180 -3.09 -2.76 -17.47
CA GLY A 180 -3.18 -1.33 -17.76
C GLY A 180 -2.06 -0.48 -17.15
N VAL A 181 -0.91 -1.08 -16.85
CA VAL A 181 0.26 -0.41 -16.27
C VAL A 181 1.44 -0.48 -17.23
N ASN A 182 1.94 0.67 -17.69
CA ASN A 182 3.13 0.75 -18.55
C ASN A 182 4.30 1.30 -17.73
N VAL A 183 5.40 0.52 -17.68
CA VAL A 183 6.63 0.87 -16.96
C VAL A 183 7.87 0.86 -17.86
N GLY A 184 7.68 0.77 -19.19
CA GLY A 184 8.79 0.65 -20.14
C GLY A 184 9.77 1.82 -20.05
N TYR A 185 9.28 3.02 -19.69
CA TYR A 185 10.10 4.21 -19.48
C TYR A 185 11.06 4.13 -18.28
N LEU A 186 10.85 3.19 -17.35
CA LEU A 186 11.74 2.96 -16.20
C LEU A 186 12.81 1.91 -16.50
N LEU A 187 12.61 1.07 -17.52
CA LEU A 187 13.47 -0.07 -17.86
C LEU A 187 14.58 0.31 -18.84
N ASP A 188 15.30 1.41 -18.54
CA ASP A 188 16.52 1.81 -19.25
C ASP A 188 17.70 0.94 -18.77
N ILE A 189 17.63 -0.33 -19.18
CA ILE A 189 18.57 -1.44 -19.00
C ILE A 189 18.75 -2.20 -20.31
#